data_AF-A0AAW9EBM3-F1
#
_entry.id   AF-A0AAW9EBM3-F1
#
_cell.length_a   1.000
_cell.length_b   1.000
_cell.length_c   1.000
_cell.angle_alpha   90.00
_cell.angle_beta   90.00
_cell.angle_gamma   90.00
#
_symmetry.space_group_name_H-M   'P 1'
#
loop_
_entity.id
_entity.type
_entity.pdbx_description
1 polymer ?
#
loop_
_entity_poly.entity_id
_entity_poly.type
_entity_poly.pdbx_seq_one_letter_code
_entity_poly.pdbx_strand_id
1 'polypeptide(L)' 'MKLIGMMDSPYVRRVAVSLALYGVEFESLPLSVF' A
#
# COMPACT_ATOMS: atom_id res chain seq x y z
N MET A 1 0.88 -3.08 9.89
CA MET A 1 0.42 -1.72 9.52
C MET A 1 -0.73 -1.81 8.52
N LYS A 2 -1.57 -0.78 8.33
CA LYS A 2 -2.64 -0.78 7.32
C LYS A 2 -2.26 0.13 6.15
N LEU A 3 -2.18 -0.42 4.94
CA LEU A 3 -1.96 0.34 3.71
C LEU A 3 -3.31 0.57 3.04
N ILE A 4 -3.85 1.78 3.19
CA ILE A 4 -5.17 2.15 2.65
C ILE A 4 -5.01 2.78 1.28
N GLY A 5 -5.78 2.28 0.32
CA GLY A 5 -5.83 2.79 -1.03
C GLY A 5 -5.63 1.70 -2.09
N MET A 6 -5.90 2.06 -3.33
CA MET A 6 -5.88 1.14 -4.47
C MET A 6 -4.44 0.92 -4.98
N MET A 7 -4.08 -0.32 -5.32
CA MET A 7 -2.72 -0.67 -5.77
C MET A 7 -2.36 -0.14 -7.17
N ASP A 8 -3.37 0.31 -7.93
CA ASP A 8 -3.19 1.03 -9.19
C ASP A 8 -2.56 2.41 -8.98
N SER A 9 -2.81 3.05 -7.82
CA SER A 9 -2.22 4.32 -7.43
C SER A 9 -0.69 4.22 -7.35
N PRO A 10 0.05 5.08 -8.06
CA PRO A 10 1.51 5.09 -8.01
C PRO A 10 2.05 5.47 -6.63
N TYR A 11 1.23 6.09 -5.76
CA TYR A 11 1.61 6.41 -4.39
C TYR A 11 1.51 5.19 -3.48
N VAL A 12 0.38 4.47 -3.54
CA VAL A 12 0.15 3.25 -2.75
C VAL A 12 1.17 2.18 -3.11
N ARG A 13 1.42 1.98 -4.41
CA ARG A 13 2.40 1.00 -4.90
C ARG A 13 3.83 1.30 -4.44
N ARG A 14 4.25 2.57 -4.41
CA ARG A 14 5.57 2.94 -3.87
C ARG A 14 5.70 2.62 -2.39
N VAL A 15 4.66 2.91 -1.60
CA VAL A 15 4.65 2.56 -0.18
C VAL A 15 4.72 1.04 0.00
N ALA A 16 3.91 0.27 -0.73
CA ALA A 16 3.93 -1.18 -0.67
C ALA A 16 5.32 -1.77 -0.95
N VAL A 17 6.02 -1.26 -1.98
CA VAL A 17 7.39 -1.67 -2.32
C VAL A 17 8.36 -1.32 -1.20
N SER A 18 8.32 -0.10 -0.65
CA SER A 18 9.18 0.28 0.47
C SER A 18 8.95 -0.62 1.68
N LEU A 19 7.69 -0.92 2.03
CA LEU A 19 7.36 -1.79 3.16
C LEU A 19 7.87 -3.21 2.96
N ALA A 20 7.76 -3.75 1.74
CA ALA A 20 8.32 -5.04 1.39
C ALA A 20 9.85 -5.06 1.52
N LEU A 21 10.54 -4.02 1.04
CA LEU A 21 12.00 -3.90 1.15
C LEU A 21 12.48 -3.77 2.61
N TYR A 22 11.70 -3.12 3.47
CA TYR A 22 12.01 -2.99 4.90
C TYR A 22 11.53 -4.18 5.75
N GLY A 23 10.89 -5.19 5.15
CA GLY A 23 10.36 -6.35 5.89
C GLY A 23 9.22 -5.99 6.85
N VAL A 24 8.50 -4.89 6.60
CA VAL A 24 7.40 -4.44 7.45
C VAL A 24 6.11 -5.12 6.99
N GLU A 25 5.50 -5.91 7.86
CA GLU A 25 4.21 -6.52 7.55
C GLU A 25 3.09 -5.47 7.50
N PHE A 26 2.31 -5.53 6.42
CA PHE A 26 1.15 -4.67 6.24
C PHE A 26 -0.03 -5.41 5.60
N GLU A 27 -1.21 -4.96 5.98
CA GLU A 27 -2.48 -5.38 5.39
C GLU A 27 -2.87 -4.36 4.32
N SER A 28 -3.15 -4.84 3.10
CA SER A 28 -3.64 -3.99 2.01
C SER A 28 -5.15 -3.83 2.11
N LEU A 29 -5.61 -2.61 2.36
CA LEU A 29 -7.03 -2.26 2.46
C LEU A 29 -7.41 -1.36 1.28
N PRO A 30 -7.96 -1.93 0.20
CA PRO A 30 -8.36 -1.15 -0.96
C PRO A 30 -9.51 -0.21 -0.59
N LEU A 31 -9.38 1.06 -0.94
CA LEU A 31 -10.40 2.08 -0.77
C LEU A 31 -10.44 2.95 -2.04
N SER A 32 -11.55 2.91 -2.76
CA SER A 32 -11.84 3.85 -3.84
C SER A 32 -12.36 5.16 -3.28
N VAL A 33 -11.86 6.27 -3.80
CA VAL A 33 -12.41 7.63 -3.58
C VAL A 33 -12.98 8.22 -4.86
N PHE A 34 -13.06 7.41 -5.92
CA PHE A 34 -13.84 7.66 -7.13
C PHE A 34 -15.20 6.98 -7.02
#